data_AF-A0AA46TK57-F1
#
_entry.id   AF-A0AA46TK57-F1
#
_cell.length_a   1.000
_cell.length_b   1.000
_cell.length_c   1.000
_cell.angle_alpha   90.00
_cell.angle_beta   90.00
_cell.angle_gamma   90.00
#
_symmetry.space_group_name_H-M   'P 1'
#
loop_
_entity.id
_entity.type
_entity.pdbx_description
1 polymer ?
#
loop_
_entity_poly.entity_id
_entity_poly.type
_entity_poly.pdbx_seq_one_letter_code
_entity_poly.pdbx_strand_id
1 'polypeptide(L)'
;MEQTTTKTTPCQRERLLVAGQQLFYARGVSVRVGALLKEANVARRSLYEHFGGKDGLVAAVLRRAADEDLGWYEVALADAAEPRARLLGLLDRRDELVSNADFRGCRYFATDLGIADPHKSGTCGDQGVPAAPPRTSRA
;
A
#
# COMPACT_ATOMS: atom_id res chain seq x y z
N MET A 1 36.33 -17.62 -7.08
CA MET A 1 36.07 -16.52 -6.13
C MET A 1 34.61 -16.62 -5.75
N GLU A 2 34.35 -17.12 -4.56
CA GLU A 2 33.04 -17.53 -4.06
C GLU A 2 32.23 -16.28 -3.68
N GLN A 3 31.09 -16.05 -4.36
CA GLN A 3 30.17 -14.98 -4.02
C GLN A 3 29.23 -15.48 -2.92
N THR A 4 29.57 -15.19 -1.67
CA THR A 4 28.68 -15.40 -0.53
C THR A 4 27.63 -14.30 -0.53
N THR A 5 26.43 -14.58 -1.03
CA THR A 5 25.26 -13.69 -0.87
C THR A 5 24.87 -13.62 0.61
N THR A 6 25.32 -12.60 1.33
CA THR A 6 24.89 -12.31 2.70
C THR A 6 23.45 -11.81 2.69
N LYS A 7 22.52 -12.63 3.15
CA LYS A 7 21.12 -12.27 3.40
C LYS A 7 21.06 -11.31 4.60
N THR A 8 21.08 -10.00 4.34
CA THR A 8 20.98 -8.97 5.40
C THR A 8 19.58 -8.98 6.01
N THR A 9 19.46 -9.36 7.27
CA THR A 9 18.21 -9.26 8.03
C THR A 9 17.75 -7.79 8.08
N PRO A 10 16.49 -7.46 7.74
CA PRO A 10 16.00 -6.08 7.79
C PRO A 10 16.10 -5.51 9.20
N CYS A 11 16.45 -4.22 9.31
CA CYS A 11 16.53 -3.55 10.61
C CYS A 11 15.16 -3.46 11.30
N GLN A 12 15.14 -3.29 12.61
CA GLN A 12 13.89 -3.27 13.40
C GLN A 12 12.89 -2.22 12.90
N ARG A 13 13.39 -1.03 12.52
CA ARG A 13 12.60 0.05 11.92
C ARG A 13 11.91 -0.40 10.62
N GLU A 14 12.63 -1.13 9.76
CA GLU A 14 12.09 -1.60 8.48
C GLU A 14 11.03 -2.69 8.67
N ARG A 15 11.26 -3.63 9.61
CA ARG A 15 10.25 -4.66 9.92
C ARG A 15 8.96 -4.04 10.46
N LEU A 16 9.07 -2.98 11.27
CA LEU A 16 7.91 -2.21 11.75
C LEU A 16 7.17 -1.53 10.61
N LEU A 17 7.89 -0.93 9.65
CA LEU A 17 7.29 -0.32 8.46
C LEU A 17 6.54 -1.34 7.61
N VAL A 18 7.18 -2.47 7.29
CA VAL A 18 6.58 -3.53 6.46
C VAL A 18 5.35 -4.12 7.14
N ALA A 19 5.44 -4.47 8.43
CA ALA A 19 4.30 -4.98 9.19
C ALA A 19 3.16 -3.94 9.28
N GLY A 20 3.51 -2.66 9.46
CA GLY A 20 2.55 -1.56 9.47
C GLY A 20 1.82 -1.42 8.13
N GLN A 21 2.56 -1.40 7.02
CA GLN A 21 1.99 -1.30 5.67
C GLN A 21 0.98 -2.42 5.40
N GLN A 22 1.34 -3.66 5.73
CA GLN A 22 0.47 -4.82 5.53
C GLN A 22 -0.77 -4.78 6.44
N LEU A 23 -0.57 -4.57 7.75
CA LEU A 23 -1.66 -4.62 8.72
C LEU A 23 -2.62 -3.42 8.59
N PHE A 24 -2.10 -2.22 8.36
CA PHE A 24 -2.95 -1.04 8.20
C PHE A 24 -3.75 -1.10 6.91
N TYR A 25 -3.21 -1.66 5.83
CA TYR A 25 -3.97 -1.81 4.60
C TYR A 25 -5.02 -2.93 4.70
N ALA A 26 -4.68 -4.06 5.32
CA ALA A 26 -5.57 -5.21 5.40
C ALA A 26 -6.63 -5.12 6.51
N ARG A 27 -6.37 -4.34 7.57
CA ARG A 27 -7.21 -4.29 8.78
C ARG A 27 -7.43 -2.87 9.31
N GLY A 28 -7.00 -1.86 8.56
CA GLY A 28 -7.08 -0.44 8.93
C GLY A 28 -6.16 -0.02 10.04
N VAL A 29 -6.19 1.28 10.31
CA VAL A 29 -5.39 1.88 11.38
C VAL A 29 -5.87 1.53 12.77
N SER A 30 -7.04 0.92 12.94
CA SER A 30 -7.57 0.48 14.24
C SER A 30 -6.81 -0.72 14.86
N VAL A 31 -5.83 -1.30 14.16
CA VAL A 31 -5.00 -2.42 14.64
C VAL A 31 -4.32 -2.09 15.98
N ARG A 32 -4.34 -3.06 16.90
CA ARG A 32 -3.69 -2.94 18.22
C ARG A 32 -2.17 -2.97 18.07
N VAL A 33 -1.47 -2.13 18.82
CA VAL A 33 0.01 -2.08 18.88
C VAL A 33 0.61 -3.46 19.15
N GLY A 34 0.00 -4.28 20.01
CA GLY A 34 0.50 -5.62 20.30
C GLY A 34 0.53 -6.55 19.07
N ALA A 35 -0.46 -6.45 18.17
CA ALA A 35 -0.48 -7.25 16.94
C ALA A 35 0.63 -6.82 15.97
N LEU A 36 0.85 -5.51 15.86
CA LEU A 36 1.94 -4.93 15.06
C LEU A 36 3.32 -5.38 15.57
N LEU A 37 3.57 -5.28 16.88
CA LEU A 37 4.86 -5.68 17.47
C LEU A 37 5.13 -7.17 17.28
N LYS A 38 4.08 -8.00 17.39
CA LYS A 38 4.15 -9.45 17.15
C LYS A 38 4.51 -9.75 15.70
N GLU A 39 3.83 -9.10 14.74
CA GLU A 39 4.07 -9.27 13.31
C GLU A 39 5.50 -8.83 12.92
N ALA A 40 5.93 -7.66 13.40
CA ALA A 40 7.28 -7.14 13.15
C ALA A 40 8.39 -7.84 13.96
N ASN A 41 8.03 -8.75 14.88
CA ASN A 41 8.92 -9.42 15.82
C ASN A 41 9.87 -8.46 16.56
N VAL A 42 9.37 -7.30 17.00
CA VAL A 42 10.14 -6.26 17.71
C VAL A 42 9.62 -6.03 19.12
N ALA A 43 10.48 -5.49 19.99
CA ALA A 43 10.07 -5.00 21.29
C ALA A 43 9.24 -3.71 21.17
N ARG A 44 8.37 -3.46 22.16
CA ARG A 44 7.56 -2.23 22.23
C ARG A 44 8.42 -0.97 22.20
N ARG A 45 9.56 -0.98 22.89
CA ARG A 45 10.51 0.14 22.96
C ARG A 45 10.93 0.62 21.56
N SER A 46 11.19 -0.30 20.63
CA SER A 46 11.62 0.01 19.27
C SER A 46 10.58 0.82 18.48
N LEU A 47 9.28 0.61 18.70
CA LEU A 47 8.23 1.41 18.06
C LEU A 47 8.30 2.87 18.50
N TYR A 48 8.44 3.11 19.80
CA TYR A 48 8.50 4.46 20.34
C TYR A 48 9.82 5.14 19.99
N GLU A 49 10.94 4.42 19.99
CA GLU A 49 12.24 4.97 19.60
C GLU A 49 12.29 5.39 18.12
N HIS A 50 11.73 4.59 17.21
CA HIS A 50 11.81 4.86 15.78
C HIS A 50 10.70 5.77 15.25
N PHE A 51 9.52 5.74 15.86
CA PHE A 51 8.32 6.38 15.32
C PHE A 51 7.54 7.22 16.33
N GLY A 52 7.95 7.29 17.60
CA GLY A 52 7.22 8.04 18.63
C GLY A 52 5.86 7.45 19.01
N GLY A 53 5.50 6.28 18.45
CA GLY A 53 4.23 5.61 18.70
C GLY A 53 3.57 5.12 17.41
N LYS A 54 2.30 4.72 17.54
CA LYS A 54 1.52 4.16 16.42
C LYS A 54 1.24 5.19 15.34
N ASP A 55 0.83 6.41 15.70
CA ASP A 55 0.46 7.44 14.74
C ASP A 55 1.66 7.89 13.91
N GLY A 56 2.84 7.99 14.53
CA GLY A 56 4.08 8.26 13.79
C GLY A 56 4.48 7.12 12.86
N LEU A 57 4.16 5.87 13.20
CA LEU A 57 4.34 4.74 12.28
C LEU A 57 3.33 4.80 11.12
N VAL A 58 2.05 5.12 11.39
CA VAL A 58 1.04 5.32 10.34
C VAL A 58 1.51 6.40 9.36
N ALA A 59 1.96 7.55 9.87
CA ALA A 59 2.49 8.63 9.04
C ALA A 59 3.72 8.17 8.23
N ALA A 60 4.61 7.36 8.81
CA ALA A 60 5.78 6.85 8.10
C ALA A 60 5.40 5.84 7.00
N VAL A 61 4.42 4.97 7.26
CA VAL A 61 3.86 4.06 6.24
C VAL A 61 3.25 4.86 5.09
N LEU A 62 2.43 5.87 5.39
CA LEU A 62 1.80 6.70 4.36
C LEU A 62 2.82 7.48 3.54
N ARG A 63 3.88 8.03 4.16
CA ARG A 63 4.97 8.70 3.43
C ARG A 63 5.67 7.75 2.47
N ARG A 64 6.07 6.56 2.94
CA ARG A 64 6.68 5.54 2.07
C ARG A 64 5.79 5.22 0.89
N ALA A 65 4.49 5.08 1.14
CA ALA A 65 3.53 4.80 0.11
C ALA A 65 3.39 5.99 -0.87
N ALA A 66 3.44 7.23 -0.39
CA ALA A 66 3.43 8.40 -1.26
C ALA A 66 4.67 8.46 -2.15
N ASP A 67 5.84 8.13 -1.61
CA ASP A 67 7.09 8.06 -2.37
C ASP A 67 7.02 6.96 -3.44
N GLU A 68 6.47 5.79 -3.11
CA GLU A 68 6.24 4.68 -4.04
C GLU A 68 5.26 5.07 -5.18
N ASP A 69 4.17 5.78 -4.85
CA ASP A 69 3.23 6.30 -5.85
C ASP A 69 3.88 7.35 -6.74
N LEU A 70 4.65 8.28 -6.17
CA LEU A 70 5.29 9.35 -6.91
C LEU A 70 6.34 8.81 -7.88
N GLY A 71 7.21 7.91 -7.41
CA GLY A 71 8.18 7.26 -8.29
C GLY A 71 7.49 6.47 -9.41
N TRP A 72 6.34 5.87 -9.14
CA TRP A 72 5.54 5.23 -10.18
C TRP A 72 4.97 6.24 -11.19
N TYR A 73 4.40 7.37 -10.73
CA TYR A 73 3.89 8.42 -11.61
C TYR A 73 4.99 9.02 -12.48
N GLU A 74 6.19 9.23 -11.94
CA GLU A 74 7.34 9.74 -12.68
C GLU A 74 7.69 8.83 -13.87
N VAL A 75 7.76 7.52 -13.63
CA VAL A 75 8.01 6.53 -14.69
C VAL A 75 6.88 6.55 -15.72
N ALA A 76 5.61 6.46 -15.28
CA ALA A 76 4.47 6.40 -16.19
C ALA A 76 4.33 7.65 -17.07
N LEU A 77 4.68 8.83 -16.54
CA LEU A 77 4.63 10.08 -17.29
C LEU A 77 5.81 10.24 -18.26
N ALA A 78 6.94 9.56 -18.02
CA ALA A 78 8.08 9.56 -18.92
C ALA A 78 7.85 8.72 -20.19
N ASP A 79 6.98 7.72 -20.14
CA ASP A 79 6.82 6.69 -21.18
C ASP A 79 6.09 7.16 -22.45
N ALA A 80 5.47 8.34 -22.47
CA ALA A 80 4.76 8.87 -23.64
C ALA A 80 5.23 10.28 -24.02
N ALA A 81 5.34 10.57 -25.32
CA ALA A 81 5.67 11.90 -25.81
C ALA A 81 4.46 12.86 -25.78
N GLU A 82 3.28 12.34 -26.10
CA GLU A 82 2.05 13.13 -26.24
C GLU A 82 1.31 13.32 -24.90
N PRO A 83 0.89 14.55 -24.54
CA PRO A 83 0.21 14.82 -23.26
C PRO A 83 -1.05 13.97 -23.03
N ARG A 84 -1.85 13.73 -24.09
CA ARG A 84 -3.05 12.89 -23.99
C ARG A 84 -2.70 11.44 -23.71
N ALA A 85 -1.66 10.91 -24.33
CA ALA A 85 -1.21 9.54 -24.12
C ALA A 85 -0.67 9.33 -22.70
N ARG A 86 0.04 10.32 -22.14
CA ARG A 86 0.48 10.30 -20.72
C ARG A 86 -0.70 10.18 -19.74
N LEU A 87 -1.74 10.99 -19.95
CA LEU A 87 -2.92 10.97 -19.09
C LEU A 87 -3.66 9.63 -19.17
N LEU A 88 -3.83 9.09 -20.38
CA LEU A 88 -4.50 7.80 -20.56
C LEU A 88 -3.69 6.65 -19.94
N GLY A 89 -2.37 6.62 -20.14
CA GLY A 89 -1.51 5.60 -19.52
C GLY A 89 -1.55 5.63 -17.99
N LEU A 90 -1.68 6.82 -17.38
CA LEU A 90 -1.91 6.93 -15.94
C LEU A 90 -3.24 6.30 -15.52
N LEU A 91 -4.31 6.53 -16.27
CA LEU A 91 -5.62 5.94 -16.00
C LEU A 91 -5.65 4.43 -16.21
N ASP A 92 -4.99 3.92 -17.25
CA ASP A 92 -4.91 2.48 -17.53
C ASP A 92 -4.23 1.73 -16.39
N ARG A 93 -3.13 2.27 -15.85
CA ARG A 93 -2.52 1.64 -14.67
C ARG A 93 -3.38 1.78 -13.42
N ARG A 94 -4.07 2.91 -13.25
CA ARG A 94 -5.04 3.03 -12.15
C ARG A 94 -6.09 1.93 -12.27
N ASP A 95 -6.56 1.64 -13.47
CA ASP A 95 -7.48 0.54 -13.77
C ASP A 95 -6.89 -0.82 -13.35
N GLU A 96 -5.63 -1.10 -13.69
CA GLU A 96 -4.93 -2.32 -13.26
C GLU A 96 -4.82 -2.45 -11.74
N LEU A 97 -4.49 -1.35 -11.04
CA LEU A 97 -4.39 -1.35 -9.58
C LEU A 97 -5.74 -1.62 -8.91
N VAL A 98 -6.80 -0.94 -9.35
CA VAL A 98 -8.14 -1.08 -8.74
C VAL A 98 -8.81 -2.41 -9.12
N SER A 99 -8.41 -3.01 -10.24
CA SER A 99 -8.87 -4.33 -10.67
C SER A 99 -8.17 -5.49 -9.94
N ASN A 100 -7.14 -5.21 -9.14
CA ASN A 100 -6.49 -6.23 -8.33
C ASN A 100 -7.44 -6.72 -7.22
N ALA A 101 -7.58 -8.05 -7.07
CA ALA A 101 -8.45 -8.65 -6.05
C ALA A 101 -8.06 -8.29 -4.59
N ASP A 102 -6.81 -7.91 -4.36
CA ASP A 102 -6.31 -7.46 -3.06
C ASP A 102 -6.50 -5.95 -2.84
N PHE A 103 -7.06 -5.21 -3.81
CA PHE A 103 -7.30 -3.78 -3.67
C PHE A 103 -8.40 -3.52 -2.63
N ARG A 104 -8.02 -2.88 -1.52
CA ARG A 104 -8.88 -2.48 -0.40
C ARG A 104 -9.21 -0.99 -0.43
N GLY A 105 -9.31 -0.40 -1.62
CA GLY A 105 -9.48 1.04 -1.76
C GLY A 105 -8.18 1.85 -1.60
N CYS A 106 -8.33 3.18 -1.60
CA CYS A 106 -7.23 4.11 -1.45
C CYS A 106 -6.71 4.12 -0.01
N ARG A 107 -5.42 3.79 0.19
CA ARG A 107 -4.78 3.74 1.52
C ARG A 107 -4.82 5.06 2.30
N TYR A 108 -4.76 6.20 1.61
CA TYR A 108 -4.83 7.52 2.26
C TYR A 108 -6.23 7.78 2.81
N PHE A 109 -7.25 7.56 1.97
CA PHE A 109 -8.65 7.75 2.34
C PHE A 109 -9.10 6.74 3.41
N ALA A 110 -8.73 5.47 3.28
CA ALA A 110 -9.04 4.44 4.27
C ALA A 110 -8.41 4.76 5.64
N THR A 111 -7.21 5.34 5.65
CA THR A 111 -6.55 5.78 6.89
C THR A 111 -7.28 6.95 7.53
N ASP A 112 -7.64 7.98 6.75
CA ASP A 112 -8.36 9.17 7.22
C ASP A 112 -9.71 8.82 7.86
N LEU A 113 -10.46 7.90 7.22
CA LEU A 113 -11.74 7.41 7.75
C LEU A 113 -11.61 6.38 8.87
N GLY A 114 -10.39 5.92 9.19
CA GLY A 114 -10.18 4.86 10.18
C GLY A 114 -10.74 3.49 9.77
N ILE A 115 -11.00 3.25 8.49
CA ILE A 115 -11.69 2.06 7.99
C ILE A 115 -10.75 0.86 7.94
N ALA A 116 -11.22 -0.27 8.49
CA ALA A 116 -10.50 -1.54 8.55
C ALA A 116 -10.56 -2.37 7.27
N ASP A 117 -11.67 -2.26 6.56
CA ASP A 117 -11.97 -2.97 5.32
C ASP A 117 -13.20 -2.30 4.68
N PRO A 118 -13.08 -1.63 3.52
CA PRO A 118 -14.23 -0.99 2.88
C PRO A 118 -15.24 -2.00 2.32
N HIS A 119 -14.88 -3.28 2.20
CA HIS A 119 -15.81 -4.35 1.82
C HIS A 119 -16.56 -4.96 3.02
N LYS A 120 -16.21 -4.59 4.27
CA LYS A 120 -16.89 -5.05 5.49
C LYS A 120 -17.88 -4.05 6.09
N SER A 121 -18.11 -2.88 5.49
CA SER A 121 -19.26 -2.07 5.88
C SER A 121 -20.52 -2.83 5.47
N GLY A 122 -21.22 -3.36 6.46
CA GLY A 122 -22.30 -4.32 6.31
C GLY A 122 -23.35 -3.97 5.26
N THR A 123 -23.79 -5.02 4.57
CA THR A 123 -25.11 -5.17 3.97
C THR A 123 -25.57 -4.03 3.04
N CYS A 124 -24.99 -3.97 1.85
CA CYS A 124 -25.79 -3.76 0.64
C CYS A 124 -25.11 -4.44 -0.54
N GLY A 125 -25.65 -5.60 -0.94
CA GLY A 125 -25.40 -6.21 -2.26
C GLY A 125 -23.95 -6.59 -2.56
N ASP A 126 -23.65 -7.88 -2.37
CA ASP A 126 -22.64 -8.60 -3.14
C ASP A 126 -23.03 -8.64 -4.63
N GLN A 127 -23.03 -7.47 -5.28
CA GLN A 127 -22.89 -7.41 -6.72
C GLN A 127 -21.42 -7.18 -6.98
N GLY A 128 -20.70 -8.30 -7.07
CA GLY A 128 -19.34 -8.34 -7.54
C GLY A 128 -19.18 -7.35 -8.69
N VAL A 129 -18.23 -6.43 -8.56
CA VAL A 129 -17.83 -5.57 -9.66
C VAL A 129 -17.44 -6.53 -10.78
N PRO A 130 -18.18 -6.58 -11.91
CA PRO A 130 -17.81 -7.49 -12.98
C PRO A 130 -16.41 -7.10 -13.43
N ALA A 131 -15.52 -8.09 -13.51
CA ALA A 131 -14.21 -7.90 -14.11
C ALA A 131 -14.41 -7.18 -15.46
N ALA A 132 -13.79 -6.01 -15.60
CA ALA A 132 -13.92 -5.22 -16.82
C ALA A 132 -13.47 -6.10 -18.01
N PRO A 133 -14.25 -6.18 -19.10
CA PRO A 133 -13.85 -6.97 -20.25
C PRO A 133 -12.52 -6.43 -20.80
N PRO A 134 -11.63 -7.28 -21.34
CA PRO A 134 -10.40 -6.82 -21.94
C PRO A 134 -10.74 -5.81 -23.04
N ARG A 135 -10.34 -4.56 -22.85
CA ARG A 135 -10.49 -3.53 -23.89
C ARG A 135 -9.53 -3.90 -25.00
N THR A 136 -10.04 -4.49 -26.07
CA THR A 136 -9.30 -4.63 -27.31
C THR A 136 -8.90 -3.23 -27.75
N SER A 137 -7.59 -2.94 -27.68
CA SER A 137 -6.96 -1.81 -28.34
C SER A 137 -7.46 -1.78 -29.78
N ARG A 138 -8.29 -0.79 -30.11
CA ARG A 138 -8.68 -0.53 -31.49
C ARG A 138 -7.57 0.33 -32.07
N ALA A 139 -6.86 -0.25 -33.03
CA ALA A 139 -5.87 0.38 -33.89
C ALA A 139 -6.37 1.70 -34.50
#